data_AF-A0A5N6RTS9-F1
#
_entry.id   AF-A0A5N6RTS9-F1
#
_cell.length_a   1.000
_cell.length_b   1.000
_cell.length_c   1.000
_cell.angle_alpha   90.00
_cell.angle_beta   90.00
_cell.angle_gamma   90.00
#
_symmetry.space_group_name_H-M   'P 1'
#
loop_
_entity.id
_entity.type
_entity.pdbx_description
1 polymer ?
#
loop_
_entity_poly.entity_id
_entity_poly.type
_entity_poly.pdbx_seq_one_letter_code
_entity_poly.pdbx_strand_id
1 'polypeptide(L)'
;MTNAFQQCCSDMISQWESLIGEKGSCELDIWPYIENLSADVISRIAFGSSYTEGKRIFQLQKEQAQLIIKAISVYIPGWREFPEGVSKATKGKLSYFPFGGGPRICIGLKFGMMEAKMAVSLILQHFSLEMSSSYAHAPITVITLEPQFGAHIILHKL
;
A
#
# COMPACT_ATOMS: atom_id res chain seq x y z
N MET A 1 9.09 -4.67 -18.56
CA MET A 1 8.36 -4.57 -17.28
C MET A 1 9.13 -3.73 -16.25
N THR A 2 10.44 -3.91 -16.09
CA THR A 2 11.29 -3.12 -15.17
C THR A 2 11.21 -1.60 -15.39
N ASN A 3 11.08 -1.14 -16.63
CA ASN A 3 11.01 0.30 -16.94
C ASN A 3 9.81 1.01 -16.28
N ALA A 4 8.60 0.43 -16.34
CA ALA A 4 7.41 1.07 -15.76
C ALA A 4 7.50 1.18 -14.23
N PHE A 5 7.92 0.11 -13.56
CA PHE A 5 8.11 0.10 -12.11
C PHE A 5 9.19 1.08 -11.65
N GLN A 6 10.35 1.04 -12.32
CA GLN A 6 11.45 1.95 -12.04
C GLN A 6 11.02 3.40 -12.25
N GLN A 7 10.30 3.71 -13.33
CA GLN A 7 9.80 5.06 -13.58
C GLN A 7 8.85 5.52 -12.47
N CYS A 8 7.88 4.69 -12.05
CA CYS A 8 6.98 5.08 -10.95
C CYS A 8 7.75 5.31 -9.64
N CYS A 9 8.77 4.50 -9.33
CA CYS A 9 9.60 4.71 -8.15
C CYS A 9 10.41 6.00 -8.25
N SER A 10 11.02 6.29 -9.40
CA SER A 10 11.75 7.53 -9.64
C SER A 10 10.85 8.75 -9.54
N ASP A 11 9.65 8.70 -10.13
CA ASP A 11 8.65 9.77 -10.05
C ASP A 11 8.29 10.08 -8.58
N MET A 12 8.04 9.04 -7.77
CA MET A 12 7.74 9.16 -6.34
C MET A 12 8.92 9.75 -5.55
N ILE A 13 10.14 9.28 -5.79
CA ILE A 13 11.36 9.77 -5.12
C ILE A 13 11.57 11.24 -5.42
N SER A 14 11.53 11.64 -6.70
CA SER A 14 11.69 13.03 -7.11
C SER A 14 10.61 13.94 -6.50
N GLN A 15 9.38 13.42 -6.35
CA GLN A 15 8.31 14.15 -5.65
C GLN A 15 8.65 14.36 -4.16
N TRP A 16 9.15 13.33 -3.47
CA TRP A 16 9.55 13.44 -2.06
C TRP A 16 10.74 14.37 -1.86
N GLU A 17 11.75 14.33 -2.73
CA GLU A 17 12.89 15.25 -2.69
C GLU A 17 12.45 16.71 -2.85
N SER A 18 11.48 16.97 -3.74
CA SER A 18 10.91 18.31 -3.94
C SER A 18 10.16 18.81 -2.69
N LEU A 19 9.48 17.92 -1.95
CA LEU A 19 8.77 18.27 -0.72
C LEU A 19 9.70 18.58 0.45
N ILE A 20 10.86 17.94 0.53
CA ILE A 20 11.88 18.23 1.55
C ILE A 20 12.49 19.63 1.33
N GLY A 21 12.75 19.98 0.06
CA GLY A 21 13.36 21.26 -0.30
C GLY A 21 14.71 21.50 0.40
N GLU A 22 14.98 22.74 0.80
CA GLU A 22 16.24 23.13 1.45
C GLU A 22 16.30 22.80 2.95
N LYS A 23 15.20 22.35 3.57
CA LYS A 23 15.11 22.09 5.01
C LYS A 23 15.88 20.85 5.47
N GLY A 24 16.29 19.98 4.53
CA GLY A 24 17.00 18.74 4.79
C GLY A 24 16.12 17.61 5.34
N SER A 25 14.99 17.93 5.98
CA SER A 25 14.00 16.96 6.42
C SER A 25 12.56 17.48 6.32
N CYS A 26 11.60 16.56 6.20
CA CYS A 26 10.17 16.86 6.31
C CYS A 26 9.37 15.70 6.90
N GLU A 27 8.28 16.01 7.59
CA GLU A 27 7.29 15.02 7.99
C GLU A 27 6.30 14.78 6.84
N LEU A 28 6.04 13.51 6.53
CA LEU A 28 5.19 13.10 5.42
C LEU A 28 4.34 11.89 5.79
N ASP A 29 3.04 11.94 5.48
CA ASP A 29 2.21 10.74 5.39
C ASP A 29 2.54 10.01 4.08
N ILE A 30 3.22 8.87 4.19
CA ILE A 30 3.65 8.09 3.01
C ILE A 30 2.57 7.15 2.48
N TRP A 31 1.46 6.96 3.20
CA TRP A 31 0.43 5.99 2.80
C TRP A 31 -0.17 6.27 1.42
N PRO A 32 -0.58 7.51 1.08
CA PRO A 32 -1.10 7.82 -0.25
C PRO A 32 -0.08 7.52 -1.36
N TYR A 33 1.21 7.71 -1.10
CA TYR A 33 2.27 7.45 -2.08
C TYR A 33 2.47 5.95 -2.33
N ILE A 34 2.38 5.11 -1.29
CA ILE A 34 2.46 3.65 -1.43
C ILE A 34 1.27 3.11 -2.22
N GLU A 35 0.06 3.59 -1.92
CA GLU A 35 -1.16 3.22 -2.67
C GLU A 35 -1.05 3.65 -4.13
N ASN A 36 -0.65 4.90 -4.37
CA ASN A 36 -0.50 5.45 -5.71
C ASN A 36 0.60 4.74 -6.51
N LEU A 37 1.73 4.38 -5.88
CA LEU A 37 2.79 3.63 -6.54
C LEU A 37 2.26 2.31 -7.11
N SER A 38 1.48 1.57 -6.33
CA SER A 38 0.89 0.30 -6.78
C SER A 38 -0.11 0.53 -7.92
N ALA A 39 -0.98 1.54 -7.79
CA ALA A 39 -1.95 1.89 -8.83
C ALA A 39 -1.27 2.35 -10.13
N ASP A 40 -0.21 3.13 -10.04
CA ASP A 40 0.56 3.65 -11.17
C ASP A 40 1.29 2.53 -11.91
N VAL A 41 1.94 1.64 -11.17
CA VAL A 41 2.63 0.47 -11.73
C VAL A 41 1.64 -0.43 -12.49
N ILE A 42 0.52 -0.79 -11.86
CA ILE A 42 -0.49 -1.63 -12.52
C ILE A 42 -1.09 -0.89 -13.71
N SER A 43 -1.39 0.40 -13.57
CA SER A 43 -2.01 1.18 -14.65
C SER A 43 -1.07 1.32 -15.86
N ARG A 44 0.22 1.58 -15.63
CA ARG A 44 1.22 1.65 -16.72
C ARG A 44 1.44 0.30 -17.38
N ILE A 45 1.43 -0.79 -16.61
CA ILE A 45 1.60 -2.16 -17.16
C ILE A 45 0.36 -2.60 -17.94
N ALA A 46 -0.84 -2.37 -17.40
CA ALA A 46 -2.10 -2.86 -17.97
C ALA A 46 -2.63 -1.97 -19.10
N PHE A 47 -2.47 -0.65 -19.00
CA PHE A 47 -3.08 0.31 -19.92
C PHE A 47 -2.08 1.15 -20.74
N GLY A 48 -0.77 1.05 -20.46
CA GLY A 48 0.26 1.70 -21.27
C GLY A 48 0.06 3.21 -21.42
N SER A 49 -0.17 3.67 -22.65
CA SER A 49 -0.38 5.10 -22.97
C SER A 49 -1.68 5.69 -22.40
N SER A 50 -2.61 4.85 -21.94
CA SER A 50 -3.88 5.27 -21.30
C SER A 50 -3.88 5.01 -19.80
N TYR A 51 -2.71 5.01 -19.15
CA TYR A 51 -2.59 4.73 -17.72
C TYR A 51 -3.35 5.75 -16.84
N THR A 52 -3.54 6.99 -17.31
CA THR A 52 -4.33 8.02 -16.63
C THR A 52 -5.78 7.60 -16.42
N GLU A 53 -6.38 6.96 -17.43
CA GLU A 53 -7.71 6.36 -17.36
C GLU A 53 -7.71 5.16 -16.42
N GLY A 54 -6.63 4.36 -16.43
CA GLY A 54 -6.41 3.27 -15.48
C GLY A 54 -6.45 3.74 -14.02
N LYS A 55 -5.82 4.88 -13.70
CA LYS A 55 -5.84 5.46 -12.34
C LYS A 55 -7.25 5.82 -11.88
N ARG A 56 -8.11 6.27 -12.80
CA ARG A 56 -9.51 6.55 -12.49
C ARG A 56 -10.28 5.28 -12.10
N ILE A 57 -9.96 4.13 -12.72
CA ILE A 57 -10.56 2.83 -12.35
C ILE A 57 -10.18 2.47 -10.92
N PHE A 58 -8.91 2.61 -10.54
CA PHE A 58 -8.45 2.34 -9.16
C PHE A 58 -9.13 3.24 -8.13
N GLN A 59 -9.27 4.53 -8.44
CA GLN A 59 -9.99 5.47 -7.58
C GLN A 59 -11.44 5.04 -7.36
N LEU A 60 -12.15 4.68 -8.45
CA LEU A 60 -13.53 4.19 -8.37
C LEU A 60 -13.63 2.86 -7.61
N GLN A 61 -12.65 1.95 -7.80
CA GLN A 61 -12.58 0.69 -7.04
C GLN A 61 -12.40 0.94 -5.55
N LYS A 62 -11.59 1.93 -5.15
CA LYS A 62 -11.42 2.33 -3.74
C LYS A 62 -12.72 2.86 -3.14
N GLU A 63 -13.46 3.69 -3.88
CA GLU A 63 -14.77 4.20 -3.44
C GLU A 63 -15.81 3.08 -3.32
N GLN A 64 -15.89 2.18 -4.30
CA GLN A 64 -16.80 1.04 -4.27
C GLN A 64 -16.44 0.05 -3.16
N ALA A 65 -15.15 -0.19 -2.92
CA ALA A 65 -14.65 -1.06 -1.85
C ALA A 65 -15.22 -0.68 -0.48
N GLN A 66 -15.19 0.61 -0.14
CA GLN A 66 -15.73 1.13 1.12
C GLN A 66 -17.22 0.84 1.29
N LEU A 67 -18.00 0.92 0.20
CA LEU A 67 -19.42 0.59 0.20
C LEU A 67 -19.65 -0.92 0.31
N ILE A 68 -18.88 -1.72 -0.42
CA ILE A 68 -18.94 -3.18 -0.40
C ILE A 68 -18.62 -3.72 1.00
N ILE A 69 -17.62 -3.18 1.69
CA ILE A 69 -17.25 -3.64 3.04
C ILE A 69 -18.33 -3.32 4.06
N LYS A 70 -18.93 -2.13 3.99
CA LYS A 70 -20.09 -1.80 4.83
C LYS A 70 -21.24 -2.78 4.61
N ALA A 71 -21.40 -3.28 3.38
CA ALA A 71 -22.41 -4.29 3.06
C ALA A 71 -22.00 -5.72 3.51
N ILE A 72 -20.75 -6.13 3.32
CA ILE A 72 -20.25 -7.49 3.62
C ILE A 72 -20.02 -7.72 5.11
N SER A 73 -19.62 -6.70 5.88
CA SER A 73 -19.45 -6.78 7.34
C SER A 73 -20.76 -7.10 8.09
N VAL A 74 -21.90 -6.99 7.42
CA VAL A 74 -23.23 -7.38 7.93
C VAL A 74 -23.53 -8.87 7.69
N TYR A 75 -22.80 -9.57 6.80
CA TYR A 75 -23.29 -10.81 6.19
C TYR A 75 -22.25 -11.94 6.03
N ILE A 76 -21.27 -12.07 6.94
CA ILE A 76 -20.46 -13.30 7.01
C ILE A 76 -20.85 -14.10 8.26
N PRO A 77 -21.68 -15.16 8.09
CA PRO A 77 -22.08 -16.04 9.18
C PRO A 77 -20.83 -16.60 9.89
N GLY A 78 -20.78 -16.51 11.22
CA GLY A 78 -19.69 -17.06 12.04
C GLY A 78 -18.52 -16.11 12.34
N TRP A 79 -18.42 -14.93 11.71
CA TRP A 79 -17.32 -13.98 11.98
C TRP A 79 -17.33 -13.44 13.43
N ARG A 80 -18.51 -13.39 14.05
CA ARG A 80 -18.71 -12.97 15.45
C ARG A 80 -18.49 -14.07 16.49
N GLU A 81 -18.22 -15.31 16.07
CA GLU A 81 -18.08 -16.46 16.99
C GLU A 81 -16.66 -16.66 17.51
N PHE A 82 -15.72 -15.78 17.15
CA PHE A 82 -14.35 -15.78 17.68
C PHE A 82 -14.18 -14.65 18.71
N PRO A 83 -14.49 -14.90 20.00
CA PRO A 83 -14.43 -13.87 21.05
C PRO A 83 -13.04 -13.27 21.26
N GLU A 84 -11.98 -14.00 20.87
CA GLU A 84 -10.60 -13.51 20.90
C GLU A 84 -10.05 -13.10 19.52
N GLY A 85 -10.93 -13.00 18.52
CA GLY A 85 -10.60 -12.63 17.15
C GLY A 85 -10.08 -13.78 16.28
N VAL A 86 -10.18 -13.58 14.96
CA VAL A 86 -9.78 -14.57 13.94
C VAL A 86 -8.29 -14.92 14.04
N SER A 87 -7.42 -13.94 14.29
CA SER A 87 -5.96 -14.14 14.41
C SER A 87 -5.59 -15.16 15.49
N LYS A 88 -6.25 -15.10 16.65
CA LYS A 88 -5.98 -16.01 17.77
C LYS A 88 -6.55 -17.40 17.48
N ALA A 89 -7.74 -17.46 16.89
CA ALA A 89 -8.38 -18.71 16.46
C ALA A 89 -7.55 -19.46 15.40
N THR A 90 -6.87 -18.75 14.52
CA THR A 90 -6.02 -19.33 13.47
C THR A 90 -4.56 -19.50 13.89
N LYS A 91 -4.18 -19.19 15.14
CA LYS A 91 -2.79 -19.18 15.62
C LYS A 91 -1.87 -18.32 14.75
N GLY A 92 -2.36 -17.18 14.29
CA GLY A 92 -1.63 -16.29 13.39
C GLY A 92 -1.54 -16.78 11.94
N LYS A 93 -2.02 -17.99 11.63
CA LYS A 93 -2.16 -18.42 10.23
C LYS A 93 -3.28 -17.62 9.58
N LEU A 94 -3.19 -17.35 8.29
CA LEU A 94 -4.21 -16.58 7.57
C LEU A 94 -4.35 -15.09 7.96
N SER A 95 -3.49 -14.56 8.84
CA SER A 95 -3.54 -13.15 9.27
C SER A 95 -3.07 -12.17 8.20
N TYR A 96 -2.32 -12.65 7.21
CA TYR A 96 -1.75 -11.83 6.15
C TYR A 96 -1.83 -12.58 4.81
N PHE A 97 -2.77 -12.16 3.96
CA PHE A 97 -3.01 -12.73 2.63
C PHE A 97 -3.23 -11.67 1.55
N PRO A 98 -2.29 -10.73 1.37
CA PRO A 98 -2.44 -9.66 0.36
C PRO A 98 -2.53 -10.20 -1.08
N PHE A 99 -2.03 -11.41 -1.32
CA PHE A 99 -2.01 -12.08 -2.62
C PHE A 99 -2.89 -13.34 -2.64
N GLY A 100 -3.79 -13.51 -1.66
CA GLY A 100 -4.58 -14.72 -1.48
C GLY A 100 -3.78 -15.93 -0.97
N GLY A 101 -4.39 -17.11 -1.01
CA GLY A 101 -3.79 -18.36 -0.53
C GLY A 101 -4.34 -19.59 -1.23
N GLY A 102 -3.69 -20.75 -1.02
CA GLY A 102 -4.09 -22.02 -1.63
C GLY A 102 -3.83 -22.11 -3.14
N PRO A 103 -4.52 -23.01 -3.87
CA PRO A 103 -4.29 -23.24 -5.31
C PRO A 103 -4.59 -22.03 -6.22
N ARG A 104 -5.30 -21.01 -5.71
CA ARG A 104 -5.67 -19.79 -6.43
C ARG A 104 -4.90 -18.56 -5.93
N ILE A 105 -3.73 -18.77 -5.33
CA ILE A 105 -2.83 -17.68 -4.95
C ILE A 105 -2.47 -16.82 -6.16
N CYS A 106 -2.35 -15.51 -5.95
CA CYS A 106 -2.05 -14.56 -7.01
C CYS A 106 -0.75 -14.96 -7.71
N ILE A 107 -0.82 -15.11 -9.03
CA ILE A 107 0.35 -15.40 -9.88
C ILE A 107 1.42 -14.31 -9.77
N GLY A 108 1.01 -13.09 -9.42
CA GLY A 108 1.88 -11.93 -9.19
C GLY A 108 2.59 -11.90 -7.85
N LEU A 109 2.40 -12.87 -6.94
CA LEU A 109 3.01 -12.85 -5.59
C LEU A 109 4.54 -12.60 -5.62
N LYS A 110 5.28 -13.41 -6.39
CA LYS A 110 6.74 -13.30 -6.45
C LYS A 110 7.18 -11.97 -7.07
N PHE A 111 6.44 -11.52 -8.07
CA PHE A 111 6.70 -10.27 -8.76
C PHE A 111 6.47 -9.06 -7.84
N GLY A 112 5.31 -8.98 -7.19
CA GLY A 112 4.98 -7.90 -6.25
C GLY A 112 5.94 -7.83 -5.05
N MET A 113 6.40 -8.98 -4.54
CA MET A 113 7.43 -8.98 -3.49
C MET A 113 8.79 -8.49 -3.96
N MET A 114 9.15 -8.73 -5.23
CA MET A 114 10.39 -8.21 -5.82
C MET A 114 10.29 -6.69 -6.00
N GLU A 115 9.17 -6.21 -6.53
CA GLU A 115 8.87 -4.79 -6.66
C GLU A 115 8.91 -4.08 -5.30
N ALA A 116 8.24 -4.62 -4.28
CA ALA A 116 8.28 -4.05 -2.94
C ALA A 116 9.71 -3.93 -2.38
N LYS A 117 10.54 -4.96 -2.56
CA LYS A 117 11.95 -4.92 -2.14
C LYS A 117 12.75 -3.87 -2.91
N MET A 118 12.49 -3.71 -4.21
CA MET A 118 13.14 -2.68 -5.02
C MET A 118 12.72 -1.28 -4.60
N ALA A 119 11.42 -1.03 -4.38
CA ALA A 119 10.92 0.26 -3.90
C ALA A 119 11.57 0.63 -2.56
N VAL A 120 11.57 -0.29 -1.59
CA VAL A 120 12.21 -0.04 -0.28
C VAL A 120 13.71 0.22 -0.43
N SER A 121 14.41 -0.57 -1.25
CA SER A 121 15.83 -0.35 -1.53
C SER A 121 16.10 1.03 -2.12
N LEU A 122 15.26 1.49 -3.05
CA LEU A 122 15.41 2.80 -3.67
C LEU A 122 15.12 3.94 -2.68
N ILE A 123 14.09 3.81 -1.85
CA ILE A 123 13.77 4.78 -0.79
C ILE A 123 14.96 4.90 0.17
N LEU A 124 15.49 3.78 0.65
CA LEU A 124 16.61 3.76 1.60
C LEU A 124 17.95 4.25 1.02
N GLN A 125 18.07 4.31 -0.32
CA GLN A 125 19.24 4.89 -0.98
C GLN A 125 19.20 6.42 -1.06
N HIS A 126 18.02 7.03 -0.95
CA HIS A 126 17.85 8.49 -1.09
C HIS A 126 17.48 9.16 0.24
N PHE A 127 16.92 8.40 1.19
CA PHE A 127 16.39 8.94 2.44
C PHE A 127 16.79 8.09 3.65
N SER A 128 17.04 8.77 4.76
CA SER A 128 16.94 8.18 6.10
C SER A 128 15.52 8.40 6.65
N LEU A 129 14.97 7.38 7.30
CA LEU A 129 13.57 7.36 7.75
C LEU A 129 13.53 7.32 9.28
N GLU A 130 12.73 8.20 9.88
CA GLU A 130 12.42 8.19 11.30
C GLU A 130 10.91 8.18 11.52
N MET A 131 10.46 7.56 12.61
CA MET A 131 9.03 7.58 12.96
C MET A 131 8.63 8.97 13.44
N SER A 132 7.55 9.53 12.89
CA SER A 132 7.02 10.79 13.42
C SER A 132 6.37 10.56 14.79
N SER A 133 6.46 11.56 15.66
CA SER A 133 5.69 11.60 16.91
C SER A 133 4.17 11.60 16.69
N SER A 134 3.71 12.00 15.50
CA SER A 134 2.29 11.97 15.13
C SER A 134 1.80 10.58 14.69
N TYR A 135 2.71 9.62 14.46
CA TYR A 135 2.34 8.29 14.01
C TYR A 135 1.55 7.53 15.09
N ALA A 136 0.30 7.20 14.79
CA ALA A 136 -0.54 6.35 15.61
C ALA A 136 -0.72 4.98 14.95
N HIS A 137 -0.12 3.94 15.53
CA HIS A 137 -0.25 2.58 15.02
C HIS A 137 -1.68 2.05 15.23
N ALA A 138 -2.50 2.14 14.19
CA ALA A 138 -3.89 1.70 14.18
C ALA A 138 -4.23 1.04 12.83
N PRO A 139 -3.93 -0.26 12.65
CA PRO A 139 -4.27 -0.96 11.42
C PRO A 139 -5.77 -1.26 11.36
N ILE A 140 -6.39 -0.97 10.22
CA ILE A 140 -7.78 -1.35 9.92
C ILE A 140 -7.82 -2.27 8.72
N THR A 141 -8.76 -3.20 8.73
CA THR A 141 -9.01 -4.09 7.58
C THR A 141 -10.20 -3.58 6.82
N VAL A 142 -9.93 -3.05 5.62
CA VAL A 142 -10.95 -2.66 4.66
C VAL A 142 -11.06 -3.79 3.64
N ILE A 143 -10.42 -3.68 2.47
CA ILE A 143 -10.16 -4.83 1.57
C ILE A 143 -8.76 -5.35 1.85
N THR A 144 -7.82 -4.40 1.91
CA THR A 144 -6.44 -4.60 2.36
C THR A 144 -6.25 -4.01 3.75
N LEU A 145 -5.15 -4.38 4.40
CA LEU A 145 -4.74 -3.76 5.65
C LEU A 145 -4.22 -2.34 5.34
N GLU A 146 -4.74 -1.34 6.03
CA GLU A 146 -4.34 0.06 5.86
C GLU A 146 -4.19 0.77 7.23
N PRO A 147 -3.34 1.81 7.33
CA PRO A 147 -3.20 2.59 8.55
C PRO A 147 -4.36 3.59 8.67
N GLN A 148 -5.16 3.47 9.73
CA GLN A 148 -6.34 4.33 9.95
C GLN A 148 -6.02 5.83 9.97
N PHE A 149 -4.84 6.20 10.47
CA PHE A 149 -4.40 7.58 10.63
C PHE A 149 -3.20 7.92 9.73
N GLY A 150 -3.02 7.19 8.61
CA GLY A 150 -1.88 7.35 7.72
C GLY A 150 -0.57 6.78 8.28
N ALA A 151 0.47 6.85 7.48
CA ALA A 151 1.82 6.39 7.80
C ALA A 151 2.77 7.58 7.88
N HIS A 152 2.64 8.37 8.96
CA HIS A 152 3.47 9.55 9.18
C HIS A 152 4.91 9.17 9.55
N ILE A 153 5.86 9.60 8.73
CA ILE A 153 7.30 9.44 8.99
C ILE A 153 8.04 10.75 8.71
N ILE A 154 9.21 10.90 9.31
CA ILE A 154 10.15 11.98 9.04
C ILE A 154 11.16 11.45 8.02
N LEU A 155 11.23 12.13 6.87
CA LEU A 155 12.19 11.88 5.81
C LEU A 155 13.36 12.82 5.97
N HIS A 156 14.58 12.28 5.97
CA HIS A 156 15.82 13.05 5.88
C HIS A 156 16.49 12.76 4.54
N LYS A 157 16.80 13.79 3.77
CA LYS A 157 17.53 13.61 2.50
C LYS A 157 19.00 13.28 2.78
N LEU A 158 19.53 12.28 2.09
CA LEU A 158 20.94 11.88 2.16
C LEU A 158 21.87 12.80 1.35
#